data_AF-A0A962CA21-F1
#
_entry.id   AF-A0A962CA21-F1
#
_cell.length_a   1.000
_cell.length_b   1.000
_cell.length_c   1.000
_cell.angle_alpha   90.00
_cell.angle_beta   90.00
_cell.angle_gamma   90.00
#
_symmetry.space_group_name_H-M   'P 1'
#
loop_
_entity.id
_entity.type
_entity.pdbx_description
1 polymer ?
#
loop_
_entity_poly.entity_id
_entity_poly.type
_entity_poly.pdbx_seq_one_letter_code
_entity_poly.pdbx_strand_id
1 'polypeptide(L)' 'MPLSRDPKGGGTEADGTPSAEYCSHCYAGGRFVDEQMTCSQMQDRVLGKMREMKMPGFLARRLSAGIPQLRRWK' A
#
# COMPACT_ATOMS: atom_id res chain seq x y z
N MET A 1 -2.93 0.78 4.32
CA MET A 1 -4.21 0.51 5.00
C MET A 1 -4.57 -0.95 4.78
N PRO A 2 -5.26 -1.63 5.71
CA PRO A 2 -5.95 -2.86 5.36
C PRO A 2 -7.00 -2.44 4.34
N LEU A 3 -7.06 -3.12 3.20
CA LEU A 3 -8.00 -2.82 2.12
C LEU A 3 -9.44 -2.65 2.63
N SER A 4 -9.78 -3.34 3.73
CA SER A 4 -11.05 -3.26 4.44
C SER A 4 -11.39 -1.91 5.10
N ARG A 5 -10.44 -0.99 5.29
CA ARG A 5 -10.68 0.38 5.82
C ARG A 5 -10.37 1.47 4.80
N ASP A 6 -9.99 1.08 3.59
CA ASP A 6 -9.74 2.04 2.53
C ASP A 6 -11.11 2.45 1.95
N PRO A 7 -11.50 3.74 1.97
CA PRO A 7 -12.82 4.18 1.52
C PRO A 7 -13.07 3.88 0.02
N LYS A 8 -12.00 3.59 -0.73
CA LYS A 8 -12.05 3.17 -2.14
C LYS A 8 -11.88 1.66 -2.35
N GLY A 9 -11.77 0.87 -1.28
CA GLY A 9 -11.58 -0.59 -1.34
C GLY A 9 -10.18 -1.03 -1.77
N GLY A 10 -9.26 -0.08 -2.02
CA GLY A 10 -7.91 -0.34 -2.49
C GLY A 10 -7.40 0.73 -3.45
N GLY A 11 -6.20 0.51 -3.96
CA GLY A 11 -5.67 1.26 -5.10
C GLY A 11 -6.50 1.04 -6.34
N THR A 12 -6.32 1.87 -7.37
CA THR A 12 -6.96 1.66 -8.67
C THR A 12 -5.91 1.38 -9.72
N GLU A 13 -6.20 0.41 -10.59
CA GLU A 13 -5.42 0.17 -11.81
C GLU A 13 -5.73 1.22 -12.87
N ALA A 14 -5.00 1.21 -13.98
CA ALA A 14 -5.18 2.15 -15.09
C ALA A 14 -6.60 2.04 -15.69
N ASP A 15 -7.17 0.83 -15.65
CA ASP A 15 -8.50 0.49 -16.13
C ASP A 15 -9.63 0.90 -15.15
N GLY A 16 -9.29 1.44 -13.97
CA GLY A 16 -10.27 1.82 -12.95
C GLY A 16 -10.74 0.68 -12.06
N THR A 17 -10.23 -0.54 -12.27
CA THR A 17 -10.45 -1.69 -11.37
C THR A 17 -9.74 -1.47 -10.03
N PRO A 18 -10.34 -1.90 -8.90
CA PRO A 18 -9.69 -1.83 -7.61
C PRO A 18 -8.59 -2.89 -7.50
N SER A 19 -7.38 -2.48 -7.16
CA SER A 19 -6.27 -3.37 -6.84
C SER A 19 -6.44 -3.97 -5.44
N ALA A 20 -6.51 -5.29 -5.36
CA ALA A 20 -6.49 -6.02 -4.09
C ALA A 20 -5.10 -6.08 -3.42
N GLU A 21 -4.06 -5.62 -4.12
CA GLU A 21 -2.66 -5.68 -3.66
C GLU A 21 -2.18 -4.36 -3.04
N TYR A 22 -2.82 -3.25 -3.39
CA TYR A 22 -2.35 -1.91 -3.03
C TYR A 22 -3.43 -1.09 -2.33
N CYS A 23 -3.01 -0.18 -1.47
CA CYS A 23 -3.91 0.80 -0.86
C CYS A 23 -4.10 2.02 -1.78
N SER A 24 -5.19 2.78 -1.64
CA SER A 24 -5.44 3.97 -2.48
C SER A 24 -4.38 5.07 -2.34
N HIS A 25 -3.71 5.12 -1.18
CA HIS A 25 -2.59 6.02 -0.94
C HIS A 25 -1.26 5.53 -1.51
N CYS A 26 -1.17 4.24 -1.81
CA CYS A 26 0.03 3.56 -2.27
C CYS A 26 0.06 3.51 -3.81
N TYR A 27 -1.12 3.33 -4.41
CA TYR A 27 -1.30 3.08 -5.84
C TYR A 27 -2.63 3.67 -6.28
N ALA A 28 -2.61 4.50 -7.33
CA ALA A 28 -3.79 5.17 -7.84
C ALA A 28 -3.69 5.34 -9.36
N GLY A 29 -4.74 4.95 -10.08
CA GLY A 29 -4.84 5.12 -11.52
C GLY A 29 -3.73 4.43 -12.31
N GLY A 30 -3.35 3.21 -11.90
CA GLY A 30 -2.33 2.42 -12.59
C GLY A 30 -0.89 2.83 -12.26
N ARG A 31 -0.71 3.87 -11.44
CA ARG A 31 0.60 4.38 -11.05
C ARG A 31 0.76 4.39 -9.54
N PHE A 32 1.99 4.17 -9.11
CA PHE A 32 2.33 4.40 -7.72
C PHE A 32 2.47 5.88 -7.47
N VAL A 33 1.99 6.34 -6.32
CA VAL A 33 2.10 7.75 -5.95
C VAL A 33 3.57 8.18 -5.81
N ASP A 34 4.44 7.23 -5.46
CA ASP A 34 5.89 7.44 -5.39
C ASP A 34 6.63 6.42 -6.26
N GLU A 35 6.82 6.74 -7.54
CA GLU A 35 7.53 5.92 -8.55
C GLU A 35 9.05 5.81 -8.29
N GLN A 36 9.62 6.66 -7.42
CA GLN A 36 11.05 6.66 -7.07
C GLN A 36 11.38 6.13 -5.67
N MET A 37 10.39 5.96 -4.78
CA MET A 37 10.62 5.43 -3.43
C MET A 37 11.11 3.99 -3.49
N THR A 38 12.10 3.59 -2.68
CA THR A 38 12.54 2.19 -2.54
C THR A 38 11.55 1.34 -1.75
N CYS A 39 11.62 0.00 -1.88
CA CYS A 39 10.81 -0.94 -1.10
C CYS A 39 10.86 -0.63 0.42
N SER A 40 12.04 -0.37 0.98
CA SER A 40 12.19 -0.02 2.40
C SER A 40 11.49 1.29 2.76
N GLN A 41 11.57 2.33 1.91
CA GLN A 41 10.83 3.59 2.16
C GLN A 41 9.32 3.39 2.11
N MET A 42 8.83 2.52 1.23
CA MET A 42 7.42 2.17 1.17
C MET A 42 6.95 1.44 2.43
N GLN A 43 7.78 0.52 2.95
CA GLN A 43 7.53 -0.14 4.23
C GLN A 43 7.45 0.86 5.37
N ASP A 44 8.41 1.79 5.46
CA ASP A 44 8.46 2.79 6.52
C ASP A 44 7.26 3.75 6.46
N ARG A 45 6.91 4.21 5.25
CA ARG A 45 5.73 5.05 5.02
C ARG A 45 4.43 4.36 5.41
N VAL A 46 4.28 3.09 5.04
CA VAL A 46 3.12 2.29 5.45
C VAL A 46 3.12 2.14 6.98
N LEU A 47 4.25 1.79 7.60
CA LEU A 47 4.35 1.70 9.06
C LEU A 47 3.98 3.02 9.75
N GLY A 48 4.48 4.15 9.27
CA GLY A 48 4.19 5.49 9.79
C GLY A 48 2.70 5.81 9.72
N LYS A 49 2.08 5.59 8.56
CA LYS A 49 0.64 5.80 8.39
C LYS A 49 -0.20 4.85 9.23
N MET A 50 0.23 3.60 9.40
CA MET A 50 -0.45 2.65 10.29
C MET A 50 -0.34 3.05 11.77
N ARG A 51 0.79 3.63 12.19
CA ARG A 51 0.96 4.18 13.55
C ARG A 51 0.04 5.39 13.79
N GLU A 52 -0.03 6.32 12.84
CA GLU A 52 -0.97 7.46 12.91
C GLU A 52 -2.42 6.99 13.05
N MET A 53 -2.79 5.91 12.34
CA MET A 53 -4.15 5.35 12.39
C MET A 53 -4.41 4.43 13.59
N LYS A 54 -3.50 4.37 14.59
CA LYS A 54 -3.57 3.47 15.75
C LYS A 54 -3.85 2.02 15.38
N MET A 55 -3.31 1.57 14.25
CA MET A 55 -3.53 0.21 13.81
C MET A 55 -2.61 -0.79 14.52
N PRO A 56 -3.07 -2.04 14.69
CA PRO A 56 -2.24 -3.06 15.29
C PRO A 56 -0.98 -3.32 14.46
N GLY A 57 0.18 -3.33 15.11
CA GLY A 57 1.47 -3.50 14.44
C GLY A 57 1.60 -4.80 13.63
N PHE A 58 0.89 -5.86 14.01
CA PHE A 58 0.87 -7.11 13.24
C PHE A 58 0.22 -6.95 11.85
N LEU A 59 -0.79 -6.09 11.74
CA LEU A 59 -1.44 -5.78 10.46
C LEU A 59 -0.50 -4.95 9.59
N ALA A 60 0.16 -3.95 10.18
CA ALA A 60 1.16 -3.14 9.51
C ALA A 60 2.31 -4.00 8.97
N ARG A 61 2.79 -4.95 9.77
CA ARG A 61 3.90 -5.84 9.41
C ARG A 61 3.52 -6.83 8.31
N ARG A 62 2.29 -7.34 8.31
CA ARG A 62 1.78 -8.21 7.24
C ARG A 62 1.71 -7.45 5.91
N LEU A 63 1.23 -6.21 5.94
CA LEU A 63 1.20 -5.36 4.76
C LEU A 63 2.61 -5.01 4.27
N SER A 64 3.51 -4.61 5.16
CA SER A 64 4.88 -4.25 4.79
C SER A 64 5.68 -5.45 4.26
N ALA A 65 5.42 -6.66 4.75
CA ALA A 65 6.05 -7.90 4.30
C ALA A 65 5.60 -8.34 2.89
N GLY A 66 4.41 -7.91 2.44
CA GLY A 66 3.94 -8.13 1.07
C GLY A 66 4.60 -7.19 0.05
N ILE A 67 5.13 -6.04 0.49
CA ILE A 67 5.70 -5.02 -0.40
C ILE A 67 6.86 -5.52 -1.29
N PRO A 68 7.86 -6.26 -0.79
CA PRO A 68 8.96 -6.75 -1.62
C PRO A 68 8.53 -7.82 -2.64
N GLN A 69 7.34 -8.41 -2.50
CA GLN A 69 6.82 -9.40 -3.45
C GLN A 69 6.02 -8.79 -4.60
N LEU A 70 5.77 -7.48 -4.55
CA LEU A 70 5.03 -6.76 -5.57
C LEU A 70 5.82 -6.72 -6.89
N ARG A 71 5.13 -6.84 -8.02
CA ARG A 71 5.72 -6.84 -9.37
C ARG A 71 6.60 -5.63 -9.70
N ARG A 72 6.49 -4.53 -8.94
CA ARG A 72 7.32 -3.34 -9.10
C ARG A 72 8.73 -3.47 -8.52
N TRP A 73 8.89 -4.28 -7.46
CA TRP A 73 10.18 -4.52 -6.79
C TRP A 73 10.78 -5.89 -7.10
N LYS A 74 10.11 -6.64 -7.98
CA LYS A 74 10.53 -7.96 -8.44
C LYS A 74 11.39 -7.86 -9.69
#